data_AF-A0A7M3YE54-F1
#
_entry.id   AF-A0A7M3YE54-F1
#
_cell.length_a   1.000
_cell.length_b   1.000
_cell.length_c   1.000
_cell.angle_alpha   90.00
_cell.angle_beta   90.00
_cell.angle_gamma   90.00
#
_symmetry.space_group_name_H-M   'P 1'
#
loop_
_entity.id
_entity.type
_entity.pdbx_description
1 polymer ?
#
loop_
_entity_poly.entity_id
_entity_poly.type
_entity_poly.pdbx_seq_one_letter_code
_entity_poly.pdbx_strand_id
1 'polypeptide(L)'
;EAPHVFGEVASDLRAEYGDDVLAHRLVSAVDELLANNRIVLIEGLRGTAERDVFEKHWGDSFKVVAIIASKQLRFERVQSRARSEDGDLSDLEKRDERETGWGLDTIIEQAEISFSNEGELEHLQSEVSAWLNTL
;
A
#
# COMPACT_ATOMS: atom_id res chain seq x y z
N GLU A 1 8.19 -19.70 -1.12
CA GLU A 1 8.32 -19.00 -2.42
C GLU A 1 9.40 -17.95 -2.26
N ALA A 2 10.16 -17.61 -3.30
CA ALA A 2 11.25 -16.64 -3.19
C ALA A 2 10.74 -15.24 -3.60
N PRO A 3 10.61 -14.27 -2.69
CA PRO A 3 9.82 -13.05 -2.95
C PRO A 3 10.55 -11.95 -3.72
N HIS A 4 11.83 -12.12 -4.07
CA HIS A 4 12.46 -11.26 -5.07
C HIS A 4 11.70 -11.34 -6.41
N VAL A 5 11.15 -12.52 -6.73
CA VAL A 5 10.43 -12.77 -7.99
C VAL A 5 9.23 -11.83 -8.13
N PHE A 6 8.48 -11.54 -7.06
CA PHE A 6 7.32 -10.65 -7.16
C PHE A 6 7.71 -9.19 -7.39
N GLY A 7 8.79 -8.73 -6.75
CA GLY A 7 9.30 -7.38 -6.97
C GLY A 7 9.85 -7.19 -8.37
N GLU A 8 10.56 -8.20 -8.89
CA GLU A 8 11.08 -8.22 -10.25
C GLU A 8 9.96 -8.26 -11.28
N VAL A 9 9.02 -9.21 -11.16
CA VAL A 9 7.85 -9.31 -12.06
C VAL A 9 7.03 -8.02 -12.06
N ALA A 10 6.82 -7.41 -10.89
CA ALA A 10 6.11 -6.14 -10.80
C ALA A 10 6.88 -4.97 -11.45
N SER A 11 8.21 -5.02 -11.45
CA SER A 11 9.06 -4.02 -12.13
C SER A 11 9.04 -4.24 -13.64
N ASP A 12 9.12 -5.49 -14.09
CA ASP A 12 9.07 -5.85 -15.52
C ASP A 12 7.72 -5.47 -16.14
N LEU A 13 6.62 -5.75 -15.44
CA LEU A 13 5.29 -5.34 -15.89
C LEU A 13 5.18 -3.82 -16.06
N ARG A 14 5.75 -3.03 -15.14
CA ARG A 14 5.75 -1.57 -15.25
C ARG A 14 6.65 -1.07 -16.37
N ALA A 15 7.81 -1.70 -16.55
CA ALA A 15 8.73 -1.37 -17.64
C ALA A 15 8.13 -1.67 -19.02
N GLU A 16 7.37 -2.75 -19.15
CA GLU A 16 6.77 -3.18 -20.41
C GLU A 16 5.45 -2.46 -20.73
N TYR A 17 4.59 -2.28 -19.73
CA TYR A 17 3.20 -1.82 -19.93
C TYR A 17 2.88 -0.45 -19.32
N GLY A 18 3.83 0.17 -18.61
CA GLY A 18 3.66 1.43 -17.90
C GLY A 18 3.38 1.25 -16.40
N ASP A 19 3.71 2.28 -15.63
CA ASP A 19 3.65 2.26 -14.15
C ASP A 19 2.25 2.04 -13.58
N ASP A 20 1.21 2.32 -14.38
CA ASP A 20 -0.21 2.24 -14.02
C ASP A 20 -0.89 0.92 -14.46
N VAL A 21 -0.15 -0.02 -15.06
CA VAL A 21 -0.71 -1.26 -15.64
C VAL A 21 -1.56 -2.06 -14.65
N LEU A 22 -1.14 -2.12 -13.39
CA LEU A 22 -1.88 -2.86 -12.35
C LEU A 22 -3.14 -2.10 -11.92
N ALA A 23 -3.11 -0.77 -11.89
CA ALA A 23 -4.27 0.04 -11.54
C ALA A 23 -5.39 -0.11 -12.56
N HIS A 24 -5.08 -0.06 -13.86
CA HIS A 24 -6.08 -0.29 -14.91
C HIS A 24 -6.76 -1.66 -14.81
N ARG A 25 -6.01 -2.70 -14.43
CA ARG A 25 -6.58 -4.04 -14.22
C ARG A 25 -7.47 -4.12 -12.98
N LEU A 26 -7.14 -3.36 -11.94
CA LEU A 26 -7.90 -3.33 -10.69
C LEU A 26 -9.21 -2.54 -10.81
N VAL A 27 -9.25 -1.48 -11.63
CA VAL A 27 -10.43 -0.62 -11.78
C VAL A 27 -11.70 -1.44 -12.05
N SER A 28 -11.69 -2.30 -13.07
CA SER A 28 -12.88 -3.10 -13.40
C SER A 28 -13.27 -4.09 -12.30
N ALA A 29 -12.30 -4.73 -11.66
CA ALA A 29 -12.56 -5.67 -10.57
C ALA A 29 -13.15 -4.96 -9.33
N VAL A 30 -12.68 -3.75 -9.04
CA VAL A 30 -13.19 -2.94 -7.93
C VAL A 30 -14.59 -2.42 -8.23
N ASP A 31 -14.88 -1.98 -9.46
CA ASP A 31 -16.23 -1.57 -9.86
C ASP A 31 -17.26 -2.70 -9.70
N GLU A 32 -16.90 -3.94 -10.07
CA GLU A 32 -17.73 -5.13 -9.85
C GLU A 32 -17.99 -5.41 -8.37
N LEU A 33 -16.97 -5.23 -7.52
CA LEU A 33 -17.11 -5.40 -6.07
C LEU A 33 -17.99 -4.29 -5.46
N LEU A 34 -17.83 -3.04 -5.90
CA LEU A 34 -18.62 -1.89 -5.44
C LEU A 34 -20.11 -2.02 -5.77
N ALA A 35 -20.48 -2.82 -6.78
CA ALA A 35 -21.89 -3.10 -7.08
C ALA A 35 -22.64 -3.78 -5.92
N ASN A 36 -21.92 -4.52 -5.06
CA ASN A 36 -22.51 -5.28 -3.94
C ASN A 36 -21.94 -4.89 -2.57
N ASN A 37 -20.91 -4.05 -2.53
CA ASN A 37 -20.21 -3.69 -1.31
C ASN A 37 -20.13 -2.17 -1.17
N ARG A 38 -20.43 -1.66 0.02
CA ARG A 38 -20.37 -0.22 0.31
C ARG A 38 -18.94 0.34 0.27
N ILE A 39 -17.97 -0.47 0.68
CA ILE A 39 -16.55 -0.13 0.74
C ILE A 39 -15.76 -1.30 0.16
N VAL A 40 -14.78 -0.98 -0.70
CA VAL A 40 -13.78 -1.94 -1.20
C VAL A 40 -12.40 -1.42 -0.80
N LEU A 41 -11.60 -2.28 -0.16
CA LEU A 41 -10.23 -1.96 0.24
C LEU A 41 -9.25 -2.45 -0.82
N ILE A 42 -8.47 -1.53 -1.39
CA ILE A 42 -7.30 -1.88 -2.21
C ILE A 42 -6.09 -1.86 -1.28
N GLU A 43 -5.56 -3.04 -0.97
CA GLU A 43 -4.32 -3.13 -0.19
C GLU A 43 -3.10 -2.94 -1.09
N GLY A 44 -2.22 -2.04 -0.70
CA GLY A 44 -0.91 -1.91 -1.32
C GLY A 44 -0.88 -1.02 -2.56
N LEU A 45 -1.28 0.25 -2.40
CA LEU A 45 -0.97 1.31 -3.35
C LEU A 45 0.56 1.54 -3.36
N ARG A 46 1.21 1.39 -4.52
CA ARG A 46 2.69 1.37 -4.63
C ARG A 46 3.29 2.54 -5.38
N GLY A 47 2.50 3.29 -6.16
CA GLY A 47 3.05 4.44 -6.88
C GLY A 47 2.01 5.49 -7.27
N THR A 48 2.50 6.69 -7.55
CA THR A 48 1.66 7.85 -7.91
C THR A 48 0.88 7.60 -9.20
N ALA A 49 1.44 6.85 -10.16
CA ALA A 49 0.73 6.45 -11.37
C ALA A 49 -0.54 5.63 -11.09
N GLU A 50 -0.49 4.72 -10.10
CA GLU A 50 -1.66 3.95 -9.68
C GLU A 50 -2.70 4.85 -9.00
N ARG A 51 -2.23 5.76 -8.14
CA ARG A 51 -3.07 6.77 -7.48
C ARG A 51 -3.82 7.61 -8.51
N ASP A 52 -3.12 8.13 -9.51
CA ASP A 52 -3.71 9.00 -10.54
C ASP A 52 -4.83 8.30 -11.31
N VAL A 53 -4.66 7.01 -11.63
CA VAL A 53 -5.71 6.20 -12.26
C VAL A 53 -6.93 6.07 -11.36
N PHE A 54 -6.72 5.73 -10.09
CA PHE A 54 -7.81 5.55 -9.13
C PHE A 54 -8.54 6.87 -8.81
N GLU A 55 -7.80 7.95 -8.60
CA GLU A 55 -8.32 9.29 -8.35
C GLU A 55 -9.12 9.81 -9.56
N LYS A 56 -8.62 9.61 -10.78
CA LYS A 56 -9.34 9.99 -12.00
C LYS A 56 -10.62 9.19 -12.21
N HIS A 57 -10.65 7.92 -11.82
CA HIS A 57 -11.80 7.04 -12.06
C HIS A 57 -12.89 7.18 -11.00
N TRP A 58 -12.53 7.21 -9.71
CA TRP A 58 -13.50 7.26 -8.59
C TRP A 58 -13.66 8.65 -7.94
N GLY A 59 -12.80 9.63 -8.26
CA GLY A 59 -12.88 11.00 -7.75
C GLY A 59 -12.94 11.06 -6.22
N ASP A 60 -13.86 11.86 -5.69
CA ASP A 60 -14.07 12.06 -4.23
C ASP A 60 -14.41 10.76 -3.45
N SER A 61 -14.82 9.70 -4.15
CA SER A 61 -15.10 8.39 -3.54
C SER A 61 -13.82 7.59 -3.28
N PHE A 62 -12.71 7.92 -3.93
CA PHE A 62 -11.41 7.33 -3.65
C PHE A 62 -10.78 7.99 -2.44
N LYS A 63 -10.30 7.19 -1.48
CA LYS A 63 -9.61 7.67 -0.28
C LYS A 63 -8.30 6.92 -0.10
N VAL A 64 -7.23 7.67 0.14
CA VAL A 64 -5.91 7.10 0.47
C VAL A 64 -5.73 7.15 1.99
N VAL A 65 -5.37 6.00 2.56
CA VAL A 65 -5.09 5.83 3.99
C VAL A 65 -3.63 5.41 4.14
N ALA A 66 -2.85 6.17 4.89
CA ALA A 66 -1.48 5.80 5.25
C ALA A 66 -1.43 5.16 6.64
N ILE A 67 -0.77 4.02 6.76
CA ILE A 67 -0.44 3.42 8.06
C ILE A 67 1.06 3.58 8.27
N ILE A 68 1.44 4.36 9.28
CA ILE A 68 2.82 4.82 9.47
C ILE A 68 3.43 4.14 10.70
N ALA A 69 4.62 3.59 10.53
CA ALA A 69 5.44 3.08 11.63
C ALA A 69 6.91 3.39 11.38
N SER A 70 7.65 3.62 12.46
CA SER A 70 9.06 3.93 12.46
C SER A 70 9.84 2.79 11.82
N LYS A 71 10.93 3.13 11.12
CA LYS A 71 11.79 2.15 10.45
C LYS A 71 12.29 1.06 11.40
N GLN A 72 12.65 1.46 12.63
CA GLN A 72 13.07 0.54 13.68
C GLN A 72 11.97 -0.48 14.01
N LEU A 73 10.75 -0.02 14.27
CA LEU A 73 9.62 -0.89 14.59
C LEU A 73 9.21 -1.79 13.41
N ARG A 74 9.25 -1.25 12.18
CA ARG A 74 9.03 -2.06 10.96
C ARG A 74 10.06 -3.17 10.85
N PHE A 75 11.34 -2.88 11.09
CA PHE A 75 12.40 -3.87 11.04
C PHE A 75 12.22 -4.95 12.11
N GLU A 76 11.93 -4.57 13.36
CA GLU A 76 11.65 -5.52 14.44
C GLU A 76 10.48 -6.46 14.12
N ARG A 77 9.41 -5.93 13.52
CA ARG A 77 8.25 -6.71 13.08
C ARG A 77 8.57 -7.64 11.90
N VAL A 78 9.40 -7.19 10.95
CA VAL A 78 9.88 -8.04 9.85
C VAL A 78 10.73 -9.18 10.39
N GLN A 79 11.65 -8.91 11.32
CA GLN A 79 12.48 -9.95 11.94
C GLN A 79 11.65 -10.96 12.75
N SER A 80 10.65 -10.50 13.50
CA SER A 80 9.83 -11.38 14.35
C SER A 80 8.88 -12.29 13.55
N ARG A 81 8.54 -11.89 12.33
CA ARG A 81 7.70 -12.67 11.40
C ARG A 81 8.39 -13.95 10.91
N ALA A 82 9.73 -13.97 10.93
CA ALA A 82 10.58 -15.13 10.66
C ALA A 82 10.25 -15.88 9.35
N ARG A 83 9.85 -15.14 8.30
CA ARG A 83 9.71 -15.75 6.98
C ARG A 83 11.08 -16.01 6.38
N SER A 84 11.15 -17.00 5.49
CA SER A 84 12.36 -17.37 4.75
C SER A 84 13.02 -16.20 4.01
N GLU A 85 12.25 -15.16 3.74
CA GLU A 85 12.62 -13.97 3.00
C GLU A 85 12.80 -12.70 3.83
N ASP A 86 12.56 -12.76 5.13
CA ASP A 86 12.75 -11.61 6.00
C ASP A 86 14.27 -11.41 6.15
N GLY A 87 14.81 -10.59 5.25
CA GLY A 87 16.24 -10.27 5.14
C GLY A 87 16.71 -9.35 6.26
N ASP A 88 17.94 -8.83 6.12
CA ASP A 88 18.50 -7.94 7.12
C ASP A 88 17.99 -6.48 6.96
N LEU A 89 18.56 -5.56 7.75
CA LEU A 89 18.19 -4.15 7.68
C LEU A 89 18.49 -3.55 6.30
N SER A 90 19.56 -4.00 5.64
CA SER A 90 19.91 -3.53 4.28
C SER A 90 18.88 -4.01 3.27
N ASP A 91 18.32 -5.19 3.43
CA ASP A 91 17.25 -5.67 2.55
C ASP A 91 15.95 -4.89 2.76
N LEU A 92 15.63 -4.46 3.98
CA LEU A 92 14.53 -3.53 4.23
C LEU A 92 14.79 -2.17 3.56
N GLU A 93 16.00 -1.64 3.67
CA GLU A 93 16.40 -0.36 3.07
C GLU A 93 16.27 -0.38 1.54
N LYS A 94 16.77 -1.43 0.88
CA LYS A 94 16.63 -1.58 -0.58
C LYS A 94 15.16 -1.65 -1.01
N ARG A 95 14.30 -2.22 -0.17
CA ARG A 95 12.85 -2.27 -0.44
C ARG A 95 12.22 -0.89 -0.28
N ASP A 96 12.54 -0.19 0.81
CA ASP A 96 12.06 1.17 1.05
C ASP A 96 12.51 2.14 -0.07
N GLU A 97 13.77 2.05 -0.52
CA GLU A 97 14.32 2.86 -1.62
C GLU A 97 13.59 2.59 -2.95
N ARG A 98 13.33 1.33 -3.27
CA ARG A 98 12.59 0.96 -4.49
C ARG A 98 11.15 1.47 -4.45
N GLU A 99 10.45 1.32 -3.32
CA GLU A 99 9.08 1.79 -3.16
C GLU A 99 8.99 3.33 -3.16
N THR A 100 9.99 4.01 -2.59
CA THR A 100 10.13 5.47 -2.71
C THR A 100 10.37 5.88 -4.16
N GLY A 101 11.15 5.10 -4.93
CA GLY A 101 11.34 5.31 -6.37
C GLY A 101 10.05 5.24 -7.19
N TRP A 102 8.99 4.59 -6.67
CA TRP A 102 7.66 4.57 -7.27
C TRP A 102 6.75 5.71 -6.77
N GLY A 103 7.19 6.51 -5.80
CA GLY A 103 6.45 7.65 -5.24
C GLY A 103 5.60 7.30 -4.01
N LEU A 104 5.92 6.21 -3.29
CA LEU A 104 5.20 5.85 -2.07
C LEU A 104 5.25 6.94 -0.99
N ASP A 105 6.38 7.64 -0.86
CA ASP A 105 6.54 8.78 0.05
C ASP A 105 5.54 9.91 -0.24
N THR A 106 5.35 10.22 -1.52
CA THR A 106 4.40 11.21 -2.02
C THR A 106 2.97 10.78 -1.73
N ILE A 107 2.65 9.50 -1.94
CA ILE A 107 1.33 8.94 -1.62
C ILE A 107 1.03 9.05 -0.12
N ILE A 108 2.01 8.74 0.74
CA ILE A 108 1.87 8.84 2.19
C ILE A 108 1.64 10.30 2.61
N GLU A 109 2.43 11.24 2.08
CA GLU A 109 2.30 12.68 2.38
C GLU A 109 0.94 13.23 1.97
N GLN A 110 0.41 12.78 0.83
CA GLN A 110 -0.85 13.23 0.27
C GLN A 110 -2.04 12.34 0.65
N ALA A 111 -1.91 11.49 1.67
CA ALA A 111 -2.99 10.66 2.15
C ALA A 111 -4.08 11.51 2.82
N GLU A 112 -5.35 11.13 2.63
CA GLU A 112 -6.49 11.83 3.26
C GLU A 112 -6.45 11.69 4.78
N ILE A 113 -5.96 10.54 5.25
CA ILE A 113 -5.78 10.24 6.66
C ILE A 113 -4.55 9.37 6.86
N SER A 114 -3.85 9.59 7.97
CA SER A 114 -2.76 8.74 8.43
C SER A 114 -3.06 8.21 9.82
N PHE A 115 -2.75 6.93 10.05
CA PHE A 115 -2.80 6.31 11.36
C PHE A 115 -1.40 5.91 11.81
N SER A 116 -1.09 6.19 13.08
CA SER A 116 0.15 5.76 13.69
C SER A 116 0.04 4.31 14.15
N ASN A 117 0.98 3.48 13.70
CA ASN A 117 1.15 2.09 14.11
C ASN A 117 2.44 1.92 14.94
N GLU A 118 2.73 2.90 15.81
CA GLU A 118 3.81 2.84 16.80
C GLU A 118 3.39 2.14 18.10
N GLY A 119 2.08 2.10 18.38
CA GLY A 119 1.52 1.57 19.62
C GLY A 119 1.01 0.13 19.51
N GLU A 120 0.11 -0.21 20.42
CA GLU A 120 -0.55 -1.51 20.48
C GLU A 120 -1.61 -1.67 19.37
N LEU A 121 -1.85 -2.92 18.98
CA LEU A 121 -2.78 -3.26 17.90
C LEU A 121 -4.21 -2.76 18.18
N GLU A 122 -4.66 -2.85 19.43
CA GLU A 122 -6.00 -2.45 19.85
C GLU A 122 -6.23 -0.94 19.65
N HIS A 123 -5.19 -0.12 19.83
CA HIS A 123 -5.28 1.32 19.59
C HIS A 123 -5.49 1.59 18.09
N LEU A 124 -4.64 1.02 17.23
CA LEU A 124 -4.79 1.15 15.79
C LEU A 124 -6.17 0.65 15.31
N GLN A 125 -6.62 -0.51 15.80
CA GLN A 125 -7.95 -1.06 15.48
C GLN A 125 -9.07 -0.12 15.89
N SER A 126 -8.98 0.50 17.08
CA SER A 126 -9.98 1.44 17.57
C SER A 126 -10.04 2.70 16.69
N GLU A 127 -8.90 3.30 16.34
CA GLU A 127 -8.84 4.51 15.51
C GLU A 127 -9.36 4.25 14.10
N VAL A 128 -8.90 3.17 13.47
CA VAL A 128 -9.35 2.78 12.12
C VAL A 128 -10.84 2.47 12.12
N SER A 129 -11.35 1.74 13.12
CA SER A 129 -12.78 1.42 13.22
C SER A 129 -13.63 2.67 13.43
N ALA A 130 -13.18 3.59 14.28
CA ALA A 130 -13.87 4.86 14.50
C ALA A 130 -13.96 5.67 13.19
N TRP A 131 -12.88 5.73 12.41
CA TRP A 131 -12.88 6.41 11.11
C TRP A 131 -13.76 5.70 10.08
N LEU A 132 -13.68 4.38 9.94
CA LEU A 132 -14.51 3.61 9.01
C LEU A 132 -16.02 3.78 9.28
N ASN A 133 -16.41 4.03 10.54
CA ASN A 133 -17.80 4.32 10.91
C ASN A 133 -18.27 5.73 10.52
N THR A 134 -17.36 6.62 10.11
CA THR A 134 -17.70 7.96 9.60
C THR A 134 -17.88 7.99 8.08
N LEU A 135 -17.40 6.95 7.37
CA LEU A 135 -17.62 6.73 5.94
C LEU A 135 -18.99 6.10 5.72
#